data_AF-A0A7C4ZBJ2-F1
#
_entry.id   AF-A0A7C4ZBJ2-F1
#
_cell.length_a   1.000
_cell.length_b   1.000
_cell.length_c   1.000
_cell.angle_alpha   90.00
_cell.angle_beta   90.00
_cell.angle_gamma   90.00
#
_symmetry.space_group_name_H-M   'P 1'
#
loop_
_entity.id
_entity.type
_entity.pdbx_description
1 polymer ?
#
loop_
_entity_poly.entity_id
_entity_poly.type
_entity_poly.pdbx_seq_one_letter_code
_entity_poly.pdbx_strand_id
1 'polypeptide(L)'
;MVKLKDTVERFSSLLKPHKWVFFSVLLVVALIEVSLTVEKYLFKTFVDNATLFGQGTLEKAPFLTILYTIALVFIGVVIIRSSLKFLHHHLINLMEVKVIAELKQRFFTHIIRLSHQFHTSHKTGSLISR
;
A
#
# COMPACT_ATOMS: atom_id res chain seq x y z
N MET A 1 -21.88 23.04 10.83
CA MET A 1 -20.79 22.12 11.21
C MET A 1 -21.12 20.74 10.68
N VAL A 2 -20.47 20.29 9.60
CA VAL A 2 -20.65 18.92 9.08
C VAL A 2 -20.05 17.97 10.11
N LYS A 3 -20.86 17.07 10.68
CA LYS A 3 -20.37 16.09 11.65
C LYS A 3 -19.45 15.12 10.91
N LEU A 4 -18.17 15.05 11.31
CA LEU A 4 -17.17 14.14 10.73
C LEU A 4 -17.68 12.69 10.62
N LYS A 5 -18.48 12.25 11.60
CA LYS A 5 -19.06 10.91 11.63
C LYS A 5 -19.93 10.61 10.39
N ASP A 6 -20.77 11.56 9.97
CA ASP A 6 -21.68 11.37 8.83
C ASP A 6 -20.92 11.34 7.50
N THR A 7 -19.82 12.10 7.40
CA THR A 7 -18.94 12.10 6.23
C THR A 7 -18.18 10.77 6.10
N VAL A 8 -17.64 10.26 7.20
CA VAL A 8 -16.92 8.98 7.23
C VAL A 8 -17.86 7.82 6.92
N GLU A 9 -19.10 7.85 7.41
CA GLU A 9 -20.09 6.80 7.14
C GLU A 9 -20.51 6.77 5.66
N ARG A 10 -20.69 7.94 5.04
CA ARG A 10 -20.94 8.03 3.60
C ARG A 10 -19.76 7.55 2.75
N PHE A 11 -18.52 7.90 3.12
CA PHE A 11 -17.32 7.37 2.46
C PHE A 11 -17.15 5.86 2.66
N SER A 12 -17.45 5.33 3.85
CA SER A 12 -17.45 3.89 4.13
C SER A 12 -18.42 3.14 3.23
N SER A 13 -19.59 3.72 2.93
CA SER A 13 -20.56 3.13 2.00
C SER A 13 -20.04 3.00 0.56
N LEU A 14 -19.18 3.91 0.11
CA LEU A 14 -18.50 3.85 -1.20
C LEU A 14 -17.39 2.80 -1.25
N LEU A 15 -16.80 2.46 -0.10
CA LEU A 15 -15.76 1.43 0.03
C LEU A 15 -16.33 0.01 0.20
N LYS A 16 -17.61 -0.14 0.60
CA LYS A 16 -18.28 -1.45 0.78
C LYS A 16 -18.21 -2.41 -0.41
N PRO A 17 -18.28 -1.98 -1.69
CA PRO A 17 -18.15 -2.90 -2.83
C PRO A 17 -16.73 -3.45 -3.00
N HIS A 18 -15.71 -2.80 -2.42
CA HIS A 18 -14.29 -3.09 -2.64
C HIS A 18 -13.62 -3.78 -1.43
N LYS A 19 -14.40 -4.36 -0.51
CA LYS A 19 -13.88 -5.05 0.70
C LYS A 19 -12.84 -6.13 0.40
N TRP A 20 -12.99 -6.85 -0.71
CA TRP A 20 -12.03 -7.86 -1.15
C TRP A 20 -10.69 -7.24 -1.54
N VAL A 21 -10.70 -6.15 -2.30
CA VAL A 21 -9.49 -5.43 -2.68
C VAL A 21 -8.81 -4.84 -1.44
N PHE A 22 -9.59 -4.29 -0.51
CA PHE A 22 -9.06 -3.80 0.76
C PHE A 22 -8.39 -4.90 1.59
N PHE A 23 -9.01 -6.08 1.70
CA PHE A 23 -8.42 -7.22 2.39
C PHE A 23 -7.15 -7.73 1.68
N SER A 24 -7.14 -7.79 0.35
CA SER A 24 -5.94 -8.13 -0.43
C SER A 24 -4.81 -7.13 -0.19
N VAL A 25 -5.11 -5.82 -0.16
CA VAL A 25 -4.13 -4.77 0.14
C VAL A 25 -3.56 -4.95 1.55
N LEU A 26 -4.41 -5.21 2.56
CA LEU A 26 -3.97 -5.48 3.93
C LEU A 26 -3.05 -6.70 4.02
N LEU A 27 -3.39 -7.79 3.32
CA LEU A 27 -2.56 -9.00 3.28
C LEU A 27 -1.20 -8.69 2.66
N VAL A 28 -1.16 -7.96 1.55
CA VAL A 28 0.10 -7.56 0.90
C VAL A 28 0.95 -6.67 1.82
N VAL A 29 0.33 -5.73 2.54
CA VAL A 29 1.03 -4.90 3.53
C VAL A 29 1.62 -5.77 4.65
N ALA A 30 0.85 -6.73 5.16
CA ALA A 30 1.35 -7.66 6.19
C ALA A 30 2.58 -8.45 5.70
N LEU A 31 2.60 -8.91 4.45
CA LEU A 31 3.76 -9.59 3.85
C LEU A 31 4.98 -8.67 3.70
N ILE A 32 4.76 -7.40 3.36
CA ILE A 32 5.82 -6.39 3.29
C ILE A 32 6.42 -6.15 4.69
N GLU A 33 5.59 -6.04 5.73
CA GLU A 33 6.04 -5.87 7.11
C GLU A 33 6.81 -7.10 7.63
N VAL A 34 6.36 -8.32 7.32
CA VAL A 34 7.10 -9.55 7.62
C VAL A 34 8.49 -9.52 6.95
N SER A 35 8.56 -9.09 5.69
CA SER A 35 9.84 -8.97 4.96
C SER A 35 10.80 -7.98 5.63
N LEU A 36 10.29 -6.88 6.21
CA LEU A 36 11.10 -5.92 6.98
C LEU A 36 11.62 -6.51 8.29
N THR A 37 10.80 -7.31 8.97
CA THR A 37 11.23 -8.02 10.19
C THR A 37 12.33 -9.05 9.89
N VAL A 38 12.21 -9.80 8.78
CA VAL A 38 13.23 -10.75 8.33
C VAL A 38 14.54 -10.03 8.02
N GLU A 39 14.50 -8.88 7.35
CA GLU A 39 15.68 -8.06 7.06
C GLU A 39 16.43 -7.65 8.34
N LYS A 40 15.71 -7.17 9.36
CA LYS A 40 16.31 -6.81 10.67
C LYS A 40 16.97 -8.01 11.35
N TYR A 41 16.33 -9.18 11.26
CA TYR A 41 16.89 -10.42 11.82
C TYR A 41 18.15 -10.88 11.08
N LEU A 42 18.15 -10.80 9.75
CA LEU A 42 19.34 -11.09 8.92
C LEU A 42 20.50 -10.15 9.27
N PHE A 43 20.21 -8.85 9.43
CA PHE A 43 21.22 -7.87 9.80
C PHE A 43 21.80 -8.15 11.20
N LYS A 44 20.96 -8.48 12.18
CA LYS A 44 21.42 -8.91 13.51
C LYS A 44 22.36 -10.12 13.41
N THR A 45 21.93 -11.15 12.69
CA THR A 45 22.72 -12.38 12.49
C THR A 45 24.06 -12.08 11.83
N PHE A 46 24.09 -11.17 10.85
CA PHE A 46 25.33 -10.73 10.22
C PHE A 46 26.28 -10.04 11.21
N VAL A 47 25.78 -9.10 12.01
CA VAL A 47 26.59 -8.37 13.01
C VAL A 47 27.13 -9.32 14.09
N ASP A 48 26.31 -10.26 14.58
CA ASP A 48 26.73 -11.23 15.58
C ASP A 48 27.87 -12.12 15.04
N ASN A 49 27.74 -12.66 13.83
CA ASN A 49 28.78 -13.48 13.19
C ASN A 49 30.04 -12.67 12.85
N ALA A 50 29.89 -11.41 12.44
CA ALA A 50 31.02 -10.51 12.20
C ALA A 50 31.79 -10.20 13.49
N THR A 51 31.08 -10.06 14.61
CA THR A 51 31.68 -9.83 15.93
C THR A 51 32.48 -11.06 16.41
N LEU A 52 31.93 -12.26 16.23
CA LEU A 52 32.63 -13.51 16.57
C LEU A 52 33.88 -13.74 15.70
N PHE A 53 33.83 -13.40 14.41
CA PHE A 53 35.02 -13.41 13.56
C PHE A 53 36.10 -12.44 14.05
N GLY A 54 35.71 -11.21 14.44
CA GLY A 54 36.63 -10.22 15.01
C GLY A 54 37.27 -10.64 16.33
N GLN A 55 36.61 -11.52 17.10
CA GLN A 55 37.13 -12.09 18.35
C GLN A 55 38.04 -13.32 18.13
N GLY A 56 38.25 -13.75 16.88
CA GLY A 56 39.17 -14.86 16.55
C GLY A 56 38.63 -16.26 16.84
N THR A 57 37.35 -16.40 17.19
CA THR A 57 36.70 -17.70 17.44
C THR A 57 36.18 -18.38 16.17
N LEU A 58 36.12 -17.65 15.05
CA LEU A 58 35.63 -18.13 13.76
C LEU A 58 36.73 -18.06 12.70
N GLU A 59 36.98 -19.19 12.03
CA GLU A 59 37.90 -19.24 10.89
C GLU A 59 37.32 -18.50 9.67
N LYS A 60 38.21 -18.01 8.80
CA LYS A 60 37.85 -17.24 7.59
C LYS A 60 36.97 -18.02 6.62
N ALA A 61 37.18 -19.33 6.48
CA ALA A 61 36.42 -20.17 5.54
C ALA A 61 34.92 -20.28 5.91
N PRO A 62 34.53 -20.68 7.13
CA PRO A 62 33.11 -20.73 7.51
C PRO A 62 32.45 -19.35 7.54
N PHE A 63 33.18 -18.29 7.89
CA PHE A 63 32.66 -16.92 7.85
C PHE A 63 32.26 -16.48 6.43
N LEU A 64 33.08 -16.78 5.42
CA LEU A 64 32.75 -16.47 4.02
C LEU A 64 31.49 -17.19 3.54
N THR A 65 31.31 -18.47 3.89
CA THR A 65 30.10 -19.23 3.54
C THR A 65 28.84 -18.64 4.17
N ILE A 66 28.91 -18.24 5.45
CA ILE A 66 27.80 -17.58 6.14
C ILE A 66 27.49 -16.23 5.46
N LEU A 67 28.52 -15.45 5.13
CA LEU A 67 28.37 -14.15 4.48
C LEU A 67 27.67 -14.27 3.11
N TYR A 68 28.13 -15.19 2.25
CA TYR A 68 27.49 -15.42 0.96
C TYR A 68 26.05 -15.89 1.09
N THR A 69 25.76 -16.75 2.07
CA THR A 69 24.40 -17.23 2.34
C THR A 69 23.48 -16.08 2.76
N ILE A 70 23.92 -15.23 3.70
CA ILE A 70 23.15 -14.06 4.15
C ILE A 70 22.94 -13.09 2.99
N ALA A 71 23.97 -12.80 2.19
CA ALA A 71 23.88 -11.91 1.05
C ALA A 71 22.87 -12.41 0.00
N LEU A 72 22.89 -13.70 -0.31
CA LEU A 72 21.97 -14.32 -1.28
C LEU A 72 20.52 -14.26 -0.76
N VAL A 73 20.30 -14.61 0.51
CA VAL A 73 18.98 -14.54 1.14
C VAL A 73 18.46 -13.09 1.18
N PHE A 74 19.33 -12.13 1.53
CA PHE A 74 18.97 -10.71 1.56
C PHE A 74 18.54 -10.21 0.18
N ILE A 75 19.29 -10.53 -0.88
CA ILE A 75 18.91 -10.17 -2.26
C ILE A 75 17.55 -10.78 -2.62
N GLY A 76 17.32 -12.05 -2.27
CA GLY A 76 16.02 -12.70 -2.48
C GLY A 76 14.87 -11.97 -1.78
N VAL A 77 15.05 -11.62 -0.51
CA VAL A 77 14.06 -10.85 0.28
C VAL A 77 13.80 -9.48 -0.34
N VAL A 78 14.84 -8.77 -0.80
CA VAL A 78 14.69 -7.46 -1.45
C VAL A 78 13.88 -7.56 -2.74
N ILE A 79 14.14 -8.58 -3.57
CA ILE A 79 13.40 -8.80 -4.82
C ILE A 79 11.93 -9.09 -4.51
N ILE A 80 11.65 -10.04 -3.61
CA ILE A 80 10.28 -10.40 -3.19
C ILE A 80 9.54 -9.17 -2.67
N ARG A 81 10.19 -8.38 -1.80
CA ARG A 81 9.62 -7.16 -1.26
C ARG A 81 9.32 -6.13 -2.34
N SER A 82 10.23 -5.95 -3.30
CA SER A 82 10.02 -5.02 -4.42
C SER A 82 8.79 -5.43 -5.24
N SER A 83 8.67 -6.72 -5.56
CA SER A 83 7.49 -7.27 -6.25
C SER A 83 6.20 -7.09 -5.45
N LEU A 84 6.21 -7.32 -4.13
CA LEU A 84 5.06 -7.09 -3.26
C LEU A 84 4.66 -5.61 -3.22
N LYS A 85 5.63 -4.69 -3.15
CA LYS A 85 5.37 -3.25 -3.20
C LYS A 85 4.75 -2.83 -4.52
N PHE A 86 5.25 -3.37 -5.64
CA PHE A 86 4.64 -3.13 -6.94
C PHE A 86 3.19 -3.61 -6.99
N LEU A 87 2.91 -4.81 -6.49
CA LEU A 87 1.55 -5.35 -6.41
C LEU A 87 0.64 -4.47 -5.52
N HIS A 88 1.16 -4.01 -4.38
CA HIS A 88 0.45 -3.12 -3.48
C HIS A 88 0.03 -1.82 -4.18
N HIS A 89 0.97 -1.15 -4.85
CA HIS A 89 0.70 0.08 -5.59
C HIS A 89 -0.30 -0.15 -6.73
N HIS A 90 -0.17 -1.26 -7.45
CA HIS A 90 -1.09 -1.60 -8.52
C HIS A 90 -2.53 -1.79 -8.02
N LEU A 91 -2.71 -2.53 -6.91
CA LEU A 91 -4.03 -2.77 -6.32
C LEU A 91 -4.67 -1.47 -5.80
N ILE A 92 -3.89 -0.60 -5.16
CA ILE A 92 -4.36 0.70 -4.69
C ILE A 92 -4.80 1.57 -5.88
N ASN A 93 -3.97 1.68 -6.92
CA ASN A 93 -4.30 2.48 -8.10
C ASN A 93 -5.57 1.96 -8.79
N LEU A 94 -5.71 0.64 -8.92
CA LEU A 94 -6.91 0.05 -9.50
C LEU A 94 -8.17 0.38 -8.67
N MET A 95 -8.06 0.34 -7.33
CA MET A 95 -9.15 0.71 -6.44
C MET A 95 -9.48 2.21 -6.56
N GLU A 96 -8.46 3.07 -6.57
CA GLU A 96 -8.61 4.51 -6.66
C GLU A 96 -9.34 4.92 -7.95
N VAL A 97 -8.90 4.40 -9.10
CA VAL A 97 -9.54 4.67 -10.40
C VAL A 97 -11.00 4.25 -10.39
N LYS A 98 -11.31 3.05 -9.87
CA LYS A 98 -12.70 2.55 -9.80
C LYS A 98 -13.58 3.42 -8.90
N VAL A 99 -13.09 3.76 -7.71
CA VAL A 99 -13.83 4.59 -6.74
C VAL A 99 -14.06 5.99 -7.28
N ILE A 100 -13.05 6.62 -7.89
CA ILE A 100 -13.18 7.96 -8.50
C ILE A 100 -14.17 7.92 -9.67
N ALA A 101 -14.10 6.90 -10.53
CA ALA A 101 -15.02 6.76 -11.66
C ALA A 101 -16.47 6.62 -11.17
N GLU A 102 -16.72 5.77 -10.17
CA GLU A 102 -18.06 5.59 -9.60
C GLU A 102 -18.57 6.87 -8.93
N LEU A 103 -17.71 7.58 -8.19
CA LEU A 103 -18.05 8.85 -7.56
C LEU A 103 -18.45 9.90 -8.59
N LYS A 104 -17.63 10.07 -9.64
CA LYS A 104 -17.93 10.99 -10.75
C LYS A 104 -19.25 10.62 -11.43
N GLN A 105 -19.48 9.34 -11.71
CA GLN A 105 -20.72 8.90 -12.33
C GLN A 105 -21.96 9.21 -11.47
N ARG A 106 -21.89 8.97 -10.16
CA ARG A 106 -22.97 9.31 -9.21
C ARG A 106 -23.20 10.82 -9.14
N PHE A 107 -22.13 11.61 -9.10
CA PHE A 107 -22.20 13.07 -9.07
C PHE A 107 -22.83 13.64 -10.35
N PHE A 108 -22.36 13.23 -11.52
CA PHE A 108 -22.92 13.67 -12.80
C PHE A 108 -24.39 13.26 -12.95
N THR A 109 -24.72 12.02 -12.59
CA THR A 109 -26.12 11.53 -12.62
C THR A 109 -27.01 12.35 -11.69
N HIS A 110 -26.50 12.76 -10.53
CA HIS A 110 -27.24 13.63 -9.61
C HIS A 110 -27.44 15.02 -10.20
N ILE A 111 -26.40 15.65 -10.75
CA ILE A 111 -26.49 16.99 -11.35
C ILE A 111 -27.50 17.05 -12.48
N ILE A 112 -27.49 16.07 -13.39
CA ILE A 112 -28.39 16.06 -14.57
C ILE A 112 -29.87 15.95 -14.15
N ARG A 113 -30.16 15.40 -12.97
CA ARG A 113 -31.52 15.27 -12.44
C ARG A 113 -32.01 16.50 -11.69
N LEU A 114 -31.19 17.53 -11.53
CA LEU A 114 -31.59 18.76 -10.83
C LEU A 114 -32.52 19.61 -11.71
N SER A 115 -33.28 20.49 -11.05
CA SER A 115 -34.28 21.31 -11.73
C SER A 115 -33.63 22.33 -12.69
N HIS A 116 -34.38 22.79 -13.68
CA HIS A 116 -33.94 23.83 -14.60
C HIS A 116 -33.43 25.09 -13.85
N GLN A 117 -34.08 25.45 -12.74
CA GLN A 117 -33.66 26.57 -11.88
C GLN A 117 -32.26 26.39 -11.28
N PHE A 118 -31.86 25.16 -10.97
CA PHE A 118 -30.51 24.88 -10.48
C PHE A 118 -29.47 25.14 -11.58
N HIS A 119 -29.75 24.73 -12.81
CA HIS A 119 -28.85 24.91 -13.96
C HIS A 119 -28.74 26.38 -14.42
N THR A 120 -29.76 27.20 -14.23
CA THR A 120 -29.71 28.63 -14.58
C THR A 120 -29.06 29.50 -13.50
N SER A 121 -29.12 29.07 -12.23
CA SER A 121 -28.55 29.81 -11.10
C SER A 121 -27.08 29.49 -10.82
N HIS A 122 -26.55 28.37 -11.33
CA HIS A 122 -25.19 27.93 -11.08
C HIS A 122 -24.38 27.85 -12.38
N LYS A 123 -23.18 28.43 -12.39
CA LYS A 123 -22.28 28.36 -13.56
C LYS A 123 -21.78 26.92 -13.75
N THR A 124 -22.00 26.33 -14.92
CA THR A 124 -21.54 24.99 -15.28
C THR A 124 -20.04 24.77 -15.04
N GLY A 125 -19.20 25.79 -15.29
CA GLY A 125 -17.75 25.72 -15.02
C GLY A 125 -17.42 25.49 -13.54
N SER A 126 -18.21 26.06 -12.61
CA SER A 126 -18.07 25.82 -11.18
C SER A 126 -18.57 24.43 -10.74
N LEU A 127 -19.43 23.80 -11.53
CA LEU A 127 -19.96 22.46 -11.23
C LEU A 127 -18.99 21.37 -11.70
N ILE A 128 -18.30 21.59 -12.81
CA ILE A 128 -17.30 20.66 -13.38
C ILE A 128 -15.99 20.69 -12.59
N SER A 129 -15.65 21.84 -11.97
CA SER A 129 -14.42 21.99 -11.18
C SER A 129 -14.52 21.40 -9.76
N ARG A 130 -15.69 20.92 -9.35
CA ARG A 130 -15.95 20.32 -8.03
C ARG A 130 -15.86 18.80 -8.10
#